data_AF-A0A943ZVN1-F1
#
_entry.id   AF-A0A943ZVN1-F1
#
_cell.length_a   1.000
_cell.length_b   1.000
_cell.length_c   1.000
_cell.angle_alpha   90.00
_cell.angle_beta   90.00
_cell.angle_gamma   90.00
#
_symmetry.space_group_name_H-M   'P 1'
#
loop_
_entity.id
_entity.type
_entity.pdbx_description
1 polymer ?
#
loop_
_entity_poly.entity_id
_entity_poly.type
_entity_poly.pdbx_seq_one_letter_code
_entity_poly.pdbx_strand_id
1 'polypeptide(L)'
;MSINTTKICDDLEIADEGTTVIAYNKNNEKVIVPYGVLEWRNVYDDGDDWDLPLFLKLSEISSQLIAKGYKPTFFVWWDMGLSGKIYAYTNEEDNPHWKEYGETIGYA
;
A
#
# COMPACT_ATOMS: atom_id res chain seq x y z
N MET A 1 8.41 -12.49 -17.10
CA MET A 1 7.48 -12.22 -15.98
C MET A 1 6.22 -11.63 -16.56
N SER A 2 5.07 -12.19 -16.23
CA SER A 2 3.76 -11.73 -16.70
C SER A 2 3.11 -10.98 -15.56
N ILE A 3 3.02 -9.65 -15.66
CA ILE A 3 2.29 -8.83 -14.69
C ILE A 3 0.80 -9.13 -14.87
N ASN A 4 0.14 -9.63 -13.84
CA ASN A 4 -1.30 -9.90 -13.91
C ASN A 4 -2.10 -8.71 -13.38
N THR A 5 -2.34 -7.74 -14.29
CA THR A 5 -3.11 -6.53 -13.99
C THR A 5 -4.62 -6.78 -13.82
N THR A 6 -5.12 -8.02 -13.94
CA THR A 6 -6.53 -8.35 -13.69
C THR A 6 -6.79 -8.83 -12.26
N LYS A 7 -5.74 -9.09 -11.48
CA LYS A 7 -5.89 -9.55 -10.10
C LYS A 7 -6.26 -8.37 -9.20
N ILE A 8 -7.47 -8.41 -8.65
CA ILE A 8 -7.94 -7.50 -7.61
C ILE A 8 -7.24 -7.85 -6.29
N CYS A 9 -6.70 -6.84 -5.61
CA CYS A 9 -5.85 -6.98 -4.42
C CYS A 9 -6.36 -6.19 -3.20
N ASP A 10 -7.59 -5.69 -3.22
CA ASP A 10 -8.15 -4.83 -2.16
C ASP A 10 -8.05 -5.40 -0.73
N ASP A 11 -8.22 -6.73 -0.60
CA ASP A 11 -8.15 -7.45 0.67
C ASP A 11 -6.75 -7.92 1.05
N LEU A 12 -5.72 -7.62 0.24
CA LEU A 12 -4.35 -7.98 0.56
C LEU A 12 -3.88 -7.18 1.78
N GLU A 13 -3.54 -7.88 2.86
CA GLU A 13 -2.87 -7.32 4.03
C GLU A 13 -1.36 -7.21 3.76
N ILE A 14 -0.82 -6.02 4.01
CA ILE A 14 0.62 -5.74 3.96
C ILE A 14 1.09 -5.32 5.34
N ALA A 15 2.31 -5.71 5.68
CA ALA A 15 2.97 -5.26 6.89
C ALA A 15 3.48 -3.82 6.73
N ASP A 16 3.55 -3.07 7.82
CA ASP A 16 4.13 -1.73 7.84
C ASP A 16 5.64 -1.77 7.59
N GLU A 17 6.32 -2.77 8.13
CA GLU A 17 7.72 -3.07 7.84
C GLU A 17 7.91 -3.44 6.34
N GLY A 18 8.89 -2.80 5.70
CA GLY A 18 9.19 -3.02 4.29
C GLY A 18 8.18 -2.41 3.32
N THR A 19 7.20 -1.63 3.79
CA THR A 19 6.22 -0.96 2.92
C THR A 19 6.57 0.50 2.66
N THR A 20 6.61 0.87 1.38
CA THR A 20 6.62 2.26 0.93
C THR A 20 5.31 2.59 0.21
N VAL A 21 4.60 3.60 0.71
CA VAL A 21 3.39 4.12 0.07
C VAL A 21 3.69 5.43 -0.64
N ILE A 22 3.28 5.53 -1.90
CA ILE A 22 3.45 6.71 -2.74
C ILE A 22 2.08 7.19 -3.19
N ALA A 23 1.82 8.49 -3.03
CA ALA A 23 0.53 9.09 -3.34
C ALA A 23 0.70 10.48 -3.97
N TYR A 24 -0.36 10.99 -4.58
CA TYR A 24 -0.46 12.38 -4.96
C TYR A 24 -1.18 13.17 -3.86
N ASN A 25 -0.52 14.18 -3.30
CA ASN A 25 -1.13 15.04 -2.27
C ASN A 25 -2.18 15.99 -2.89
N LYS A 26 -2.82 16.80 -2.03
CA LYS A 26 -3.81 17.81 -2.45
C LYS A 26 -3.29 18.82 -3.50
N ASN A 27 -1.98 19.07 -3.54
CA ASN A 27 -1.33 19.98 -4.49
C ASN A 27 -0.94 19.29 -5.81
N ASN A 28 -1.30 18.02 -6.01
CA ASN A 28 -0.90 17.20 -7.15
C ASN A 28 0.59 16.85 -7.19
N GLU A 29 1.26 16.88 -6.04
CA GLU A 29 2.67 16.50 -5.92
C GLU A 29 2.77 15.02 -5.54
N LYS A 30 3.65 14.29 -6.23
CA LYS A 30 3.97 12.90 -5.90
C LYS A 30 4.86 12.88 -4.66
N VAL A 31 4.38 12.24 -3.59
CA VAL A 31 5.06 12.17 -2.29
C VAL A 31 5.14 10.74 -1.80
N ILE A 32 6.20 10.42 -1.05
CA ILE A 32 6.21 9.26 -0.16
C ILE A 32 5.33 9.63 1.03
N VAL A 33 4.30 8.82 1.30
CA VAL A 33 3.37 9.05 2.40
C VAL A 33 4.14 8.86 3.71
N PRO A 34 4.18 9.87 4.60
CA PRO A 34 4.81 9.73 5.90
C PRO A 34 4.11 8.63 6.71
N TYR A 35 4.89 7.82 7.44
CA TYR A 35 4.38 6.67 8.21
C TYR A 35 3.15 7.01 9.07
N GLY A 36 3.21 8.08 9.88
CA GLY A 36 2.13 8.48 10.78
C GLY A 36 0.88 9.05 10.11
N VAL A 37 0.84 9.13 8.77
CA VAL A 37 -0.40 9.43 8.05
C VAL A 37 -1.34 8.23 8.06
N LEU A 38 -0.79 7.01 8.03
CA LEU A 38 -1.56 5.78 8.07
C LEU A 38 -1.66 5.25 9.50
N GLU A 39 -2.87 4.88 9.88
CA GLU A 39 -3.18 4.25 11.15
C GLU A 39 -3.09 2.74 10.95
N TRP A 40 -1.89 2.20 11.17
CA TRP A 40 -1.62 0.77 11.09
C TRP A 40 -2.18 0.05 12.31
N ARG A 41 -2.68 -1.18 12.12
CA ARG A 41 -3.30 -1.96 13.19
C ARG A 41 -2.62 -3.32 13.34
N ASN A 42 -2.48 -3.79 14.56
CA ASN A 42 -2.09 -5.16 14.82
C ASN A 42 -3.33 -5.91 15.33
N VAL A 43 -3.76 -6.93 14.58
CA VAL A 43 -4.92 -7.77 14.95
C VAL A 43 -4.62 -8.73 16.11
N TYR A 44 -3.35 -8.90 16.43
CA TYR A 44 -2.83 -9.73 17.51
C TYR A 44 -2.34 -8.90 18.70
N ASP A 45 -2.49 -7.58 18.68
CA ASP A 45 -2.15 -6.71 19.81
C ASP A 45 -3.17 -6.92 20.93
N ASP A 46 -2.75 -7.63 21.96
CA ASP A 46 -3.47 -7.81 23.21
C ASP A 46 -3.11 -6.74 24.27
N GLY A 47 -2.29 -5.76 23.91
CA GLY A 47 -1.90 -4.61 24.72
C GLY A 47 -0.57 -4.76 25.45
N ASP A 48 0.19 -5.84 25.23
CA ASP A 48 1.46 -6.09 25.95
C ASP A 48 2.71 -6.17 25.03
N ASP A 49 2.54 -6.35 23.71
CA ASP A 49 3.66 -6.54 22.77
C ASP A 49 3.83 -5.37 21.78
N TRP A 50 4.82 -4.52 22.06
CA TRP A 50 5.18 -3.35 21.27
C TRP A 50 6.00 -3.65 20.00
N ASP A 51 6.50 -4.88 19.86
CA ASP A 51 7.39 -5.32 18.78
C ASP A 51 6.70 -6.13 17.68
N LEU A 52 5.37 -6.22 17.72
CA LEU A 52 4.63 -6.98 16.72
C LEU A 52 4.40 -6.15 15.43
N PRO A 53 4.48 -6.79 14.25
CA PRO A 53 4.24 -6.11 12.98
C PRO A 53 2.83 -5.55 12.92
N LEU A 54 2.70 -4.35 12.35
CA LEU A 54 1.41 -3.72 12.13
C LEU A 54 1.00 -3.95 10.67
N PHE A 55 -0.30 -4.02 10.43
CA PHE A 55 -0.86 -4.40 9.14
C PHE A 55 -1.95 -3.44 8.69
N LEU A 56 -2.08 -3.33 7.37
CA LEU A 56 -3.24 -2.74 6.71
C LEU A 56 -3.60 -3.53 5.46
N LYS A 57 -4.88 -3.63 5.17
CA LYS A 57 -5.35 -3.99 3.84
C LYS A 57 -5.08 -2.85 2.86
N LEU A 58 -4.82 -3.19 1.60
CA LEU A 58 -4.71 -2.18 0.55
C LEU A 58 -5.95 -1.27 0.46
N SER A 59 -7.16 -1.84 0.60
CA SER A 59 -8.41 -1.07 0.68
C SER A 59 -8.48 -0.10 1.87
N GLU A 60 -7.86 -0.44 3.01
CA GLU A 60 -7.78 0.46 4.15
C GLU A 60 -6.83 1.63 3.86
N ILE A 61 -5.70 1.38 3.19
CA ILE A 61 -4.75 2.42 2.78
C ILE A 61 -5.44 3.44 1.87
N SER A 62 -6.11 3.00 0.81
CA SER A 62 -6.80 3.92 -0.10
C SER A 62 -7.90 4.71 0.63
N SER A 63 -8.68 4.05 1.50
CA SER A 63 -9.72 4.70 2.30
C SER A 63 -9.16 5.80 3.20
N GLN A 64 -8.08 5.52 3.93
CA GLN A 64 -7.44 6.49 4.81
C GLN A 64 -6.82 7.66 4.04
N LEU A 65 -6.15 7.39 2.91
CA LEU A 65 -5.53 8.43 2.08
C LEU A 65 -6.59 9.36 1.46
N ILE A 66 -7.68 8.81 0.96
CA ILE A 66 -8.81 9.60 0.43
C ILE A 66 -9.41 10.46 1.55
N ALA A 67 -9.63 9.90 2.74
CA ALA A 67 -10.15 10.64 3.89
C ALA A 67 -9.21 11.79 4.32
N LYS A 68 -7.90 11.64 4.14
CA LYS A 68 -6.87 12.65 4.43
C LYS A 68 -6.63 13.63 3.27
N GLY A 69 -7.40 13.53 2.19
CA GLY A 69 -7.41 14.47 1.07
C GLY A 69 -6.34 14.22 0.01
N TYR A 70 -5.75 13.02 -0.03
CA TYR A 70 -4.89 12.60 -1.14
C TYR A 70 -5.76 12.25 -2.36
N LYS A 71 -5.18 12.42 -3.55
CA LYS A 71 -5.88 12.08 -4.80
C LYS A 71 -5.87 10.57 -5.02
N PRO A 72 -6.95 9.98 -5.57
CA PRO A 72 -7.13 8.53 -5.73
C PRO A 72 -6.22 7.93 -6.83
N THR A 73 -4.92 8.00 -6.58
CA THR A 73 -3.86 7.39 -7.40
C THR A 73 -2.72 7.08 -6.46
N PHE A 74 -2.58 5.80 -6.10
CA PHE A 74 -1.69 5.33 -5.05
C PHE A 74 -0.84 4.18 -5.56
N PHE A 75 0.37 4.08 -5.03
CA PHE A 75 1.26 2.96 -5.25
C PHE A 75 1.76 2.44 -3.92
N VAL A 76 1.77 1.13 -3.76
CA VAL A 76 2.38 0.45 -2.63
C VAL A 76 3.52 -0.37 -3.19
N TRP A 77 4.72 -0.18 -2.67
CA TRP A 77 5.83 -1.09 -2.85
C TRP A 77 6.05 -1.84 -1.54
N TRP A 78 5.93 -3.16 -1.59
CA TRP A 78 6.12 -4.03 -0.44
C TRP A 78 7.36 -4.91 -0.67
N ASP A 79 8.40 -4.65 0.12
CA ASP A 79 9.67 -5.36 0.09
C ASP A 79 9.54 -6.76 0.73
N MET A 80 10.05 -7.76 0.03
CA MET A 80 10.06 -9.18 0.41
C MET A 80 11.49 -9.73 0.42
N GLY A 81 12.49 -8.88 0.64
CA GLY A 81 13.90 -9.23 0.75
C GLY A 81 14.65 -9.06 -0.58
N LEU A 82 14.68 -10.12 -1.40
CA LEU A 82 15.35 -10.08 -2.71
C LEU A 82 14.41 -9.70 -3.86
N SER A 83 13.15 -9.41 -3.56
CA SER A 83 12.19 -8.86 -4.51
C SER A 83 11.18 -7.99 -3.78
N GLY A 84 10.36 -7.25 -4.52
CA GLY A 84 9.31 -6.44 -3.93
C GLY A 84 8.14 -6.30 -4.87
N LYS A 85 6.92 -6.42 -4.34
CA LYS A 85 5.71 -6.30 -5.15
C LYS A 85 5.23 -4.87 -5.20
N ILE A 86 4.76 -4.45 -6.38
CA ILE A 86 4.16 -3.14 -6.59
C ILE A 86 2.67 -3.33 -6.81
N TYR A 87 1.88 -2.64 -6.02
CA TYR A 87 0.44 -2.54 -6.18
C TYR A 87 0.06 -1.12 -6.57
N ALA A 88 -0.94 -0.96 -7.42
CA ALA A 88 -1.44 0.33 -7.84
C ALA A 88 -2.95 0.40 -7.65
N TYR A 89 -3.40 1.57 -7.18
CA TYR A 89 -4.80 1.97 -7.16
C TYR A 89 -4.92 3.19 -8.06
N THR A 90 -5.63 3.08 -9.18
CA THR A 90 -5.81 4.18 -10.13
C THR A 90 -7.28 4.47 -10.32
N ASN A 91 -7.64 5.74 -10.42
CA ASN A 91 -9.01 6.18 -10.69
C ASN A 91 -9.34 6.21 -12.20
N GLU A 92 -8.70 5.33 -12.98
CA GLU A 92 -8.88 5.25 -14.44
C GLU A 92 -10.09 4.41 -14.85
N GLU A 93 -10.68 3.67 -13.91
CA GLU A 93 -11.83 2.78 -14.12
C GLU A 93 -13.04 3.24 -13.30
N ASP A 94 -14.26 2.94 -13.78
CA ASP A 94 -15.52 3.30 -13.09
C ASP A 94 -15.64 2.72 -11.67
N ASN A 95 -14.88 1.66 -11.36
CA ASN A 95 -14.78 1.07 -10.04
C ASN A 95 -13.31 0.88 -9.66
N PRO A 96 -12.64 1.89 -9.07
CA PRO A 96 -11.22 1.84 -8.75
C PRO A 96 -10.92 0.77 -7.69
N HIS A 97 -9.93 -0.08 -7.96
CA HIS A 97 -9.49 -1.16 -7.08
C HIS A 97 -7.98 -1.37 -7.20
N TRP A 98 -7.39 -1.97 -6.17
CA TRP A 98 -5.98 -2.30 -6.16
C TRP A 98 -5.68 -3.46 -7.11
N LYS A 99 -4.58 -3.31 -7.86
CA LYS A 99 -4.07 -4.33 -8.78
C LYS A 99 -2.58 -4.54 -8.56
N GLU A 100 -2.11 -5.76 -8.80
CA GLU A 100 -0.68 -6.01 -8.92
C GLU A 100 -0.15 -5.33 -10.20
N TYR A 101 0.80 -4.42 -10.02
CA TYR A 101 1.36 -3.59 -11.09
C TYR A 101 2.73 -4.07 -11.54
N GLY A 102 3.46 -4.80 -10.68
CA GLY A 102 4.75 -5.36 -11.03
C GLY A 102 5.52 -5.92 -9.85
N GLU A 103 6.74 -6.36 -10.13
CA GLU A 103 7.69 -6.86 -9.15
C GLU A 103 9.07 -6.27 -9.45
N THR A 104 9.76 -5.81 -8.41
CA THR A 104 11.18 -5.44 -8.44
C THR A 104 12.02 -6.66 -8.10
N ILE A 105 13.13 -6.87 -8.80
CA ILE A 105 14.11 -7.91 -8.47
C ILE A 105 15.33 -7.21 -7.88
N GLY A 106 15.68 -7.54 -6.64
CA GLY A 106 16.95 -7.15 -6.04
C GLY A 106 18.08 -8.01 -6.61
N TYR A 107 19.18 -7.38 -7.02
CA TYR A 107 20.41 -8.11 -7.32
C TYR A 107 21.17 -8.29 -6.00
N ALA A 108 21.34 -9.56 -5.58
CA ALA A 108 22.18 -9.96 -4.45
C ALA A 108 23.68 -9.80 -4.77
#